data_AF-A0A3L9M112-F1
#
_entry.id   AF-A0A3L9M112-F1
#
_cell.length_a   1.000
_cell.length_b   1.000
_cell.length_c   1.000
_cell.angle_alpha   90.00
_cell.angle_beta   90.00
_cell.angle_gamma   90.00
#
_symmetry.space_group_name_H-M   'P 1'
#
loop_
_entity.id
_entity.type
_entity.pdbx_description
1 polymer ?
#
loop_
_entity_poly.entity_id
_entity_poly.type
_entity_poly.pdbx_seq_one_letter_code
_entity_poly.pdbx_strand_id
1 'polypeptide(L)'
;MSENENTVNSESIHFDPNGVMVTHNIWLETPTETVELTPGHFYDVFAGSETLPIQFQLGPVKEHGVNGITNEALLAVLIHRTTILDDSFPCDENKQAITHMGNALALFNKRTADRQRRGVEGLNKA
;
A
#
# COMPACT_ATOMS: atom_id res chain seq x y z
N MET A 1 -26.03 23.94 -7.50
CA MET A 1 -25.35 22.81 -6.82
C MET A 1 -24.17 22.46 -7.70
N SER A 2 -22.96 22.51 -7.14
CA SER A 2 -21.70 22.62 -7.88
C SER A 2 -21.39 21.36 -8.71
N GLU A 3 -21.39 21.50 -10.03
CA GLU A 3 -20.93 20.48 -11.00
C GLU A 3 -19.38 20.36 -11.03
N ASN A 4 -18.69 20.73 -9.95
CA ASN A 4 -17.24 20.82 -9.87
C ASN A 4 -16.64 19.90 -8.81
N GLU A 5 -17.11 18.66 -8.72
CA GLU A 5 -16.57 17.67 -7.78
C GLU A 5 -15.78 16.60 -8.53
N ASN A 6 -14.60 16.29 -8.02
CA ASN A 6 -13.81 15.17 -8.50
C ASN A 6 -14.40 13.88 -7.92
N THR A 7 -14.60 12.87 -8.76
CA THR A 7 -15.12 11.56 -8.35
C THR A 7 -14.06 10.49 -8.57
N VAL A 8 -13.79 9.68 -7.55
CA VAL A 8 -12.90 8.52 -7.65
C VAL A 8 -13.75 7.27 -7.86
N ASN A 9 -13.56 6.61 -9.00
CA ASN A 9 -14.12 5.29 -9.25
C ASN A 9 -13.17 4.23 -8.75
N SER A 10 -13.69 3.26 -7.99
CA SER A 10 -12.88 2.26 -7.31
C SER A 10 -13.61 0.93 -7.16
N GLU A 11 -12.84 -0.15 -6.96
CA GLU A 11 -13.34 -1.49 -6.66
C GLU A 11 -13.02 -1.86 -5.21
N SER A 12 -14.00 -2.39 -4.48
CA SER A 12 -13.77 -2.88 -3.12
C SER A 12 -12.93 -4.16 -3.16
N ILE A 13 -11.84 -4.19 -2.39
CA ILE A 13 -10.95 -5.35 -2.26
C ILE A 13 -10.98 -5.96 -0.86
N HIS A 14 -11.56 -5.25 0.11
CA HIS A 14 -11.71 -5.72 1.48
C HIS A 14 -12.88 -5.03 2.17
N PHE A 15 -13.61 -5.78 2.99
CA PHE A 15 -14.58 -5.28 3.95
C PHE A 15 -14.57 -6.18 5.18
N ASP A 16 -14.53 -5.60 6.37
CA ASP A 16 -14.58 -6.34 7.63
C ASP A 16 -15.84 -6.03 8.47
N PRO A 17 -16.17 -6.87 9.46
CA PRO A 17 -17.31 -6.63 10.34
C PRO A 17 -17.21 -5.38 11.23
N ASN A 18 -16.03 -4.73 11.30
CA ASN A 18 -15.84 -3.49 12.02
C ASN A 18 -16.19 -2.26 11.18
N GLY A 19 -16.64 -2.47 9.93
CA GLY A 19 -16.98 -1.41 9.00
C GLY A 19 -15.75 -0.78 8.34
N VAL A 20 -14.60 -1.45 8.36
CA VAL A 20 -13.43 -1.02 7.59
C VAL A 20 -13.55 -1.56 6.17
N MET A 21 -13.44 -0.66 5.19
CA MET A 21 -13.44 -1.01 3.76
C MET A 21 -12.14 -0.55 3.12
N VAL A 22 -11.61 -1.34 2.18
CA VAL A 22 -10.49 -0.92 1.33
C VAL A 22 -10.92 -0.99 -0.12
N THR A 23 -10.64 0.06 -0.86
CA THR A 23 -10.87 0.13 -2.31
C THR A 23 -9.56 0.26 -3.07
N HIS A 24 -9.52 -0.30 -4.27
CA HIS A 24 -8.51 -0.03 -5.29
C HIS A 24 -9.06 1.03 -6.26
N ASN A 25 -8.37 2.16 -6.37
CA ASN A 25 -8.82 3.29 -7.18
C ASN A 25 -8.38 3.12 -8.63
N ILE A 26 -9.34 3.25 -9.56
CA ILE A 26 -9.15 2.91 -10.97
C ILE A 26 -9.21 4.15 -11.86
N TRP A 27 -10.16 5.05 -11.63
CA TRP A 27 -10.31 6.27 -12.44
C TRP A 27 -10.56 7.48 -11.55
N LEU A 28 -9.97 8.62 -11.92
CA LEU A 28 -10.31 9.93 -11.41
C LEU A 28 -11.10 10.68 -12.46
N GLU A 29 -12.38 10.92 -12.19
CA GLU A 29 -13.22 11.79 -12.99
C GLU A 29 -13.14 13.21 -12.43
N THR A 30 -12.73 14.15 -13.26
CA THR A 30 -12.75 15.58 -13.00
C THR A 30 -13.79 16.23 -13.91
N PRO A 31 -14.19 17.48 -13.67
CA PRO A 31 -15.10 18.19 -14.57
C PRO A 31 -14.58 18.31 -16.02
N THR A 32 -13.27 18.17 -16.23
CA THR A 32 -12.62 18.38 -17.52
C THR A 32 -12.11 17.10 -18.20
N GLU A 33 -11.85 16.04 -17.43
CA GLU A 33 -11.25 14.81 -17.94
C GLU A 33 -11.44 13.62 -17.01
N THR A 34 -11.34 12.42 -17.58
CA THR A 34 -11.23 11.16 -16.86
C THR A 34 -9.81 10.64 -16.99
N VAL A 35 -9.15 10.40 -15.87
CA VAL A 35 -7.76 9.92 -15.81
C VAL A 35 -7.73 8.49 -15.26
N GLU A 36 -7.10 7.58 -15.99
CA GLU A 36 -6.82 6.23 -15.48
C GLU A 36 -5.71 6.30 -14.43
N LEU A 37 -5.97 5.72 -13.26
CA LEU A 37 -4.98 5.58 -12.21
C LEU A 37 -4.19 4.30 -12.43
N THR A 38 -2.89 4.33 -12.15
CA THR A 38 -2.03 3.15 -12.35
C THR A 38 -2.46 2.02 -11.40
N PRO A 39 -2.85 0.84 -11.92
CA PRO A 39 -3.28 -0.27 -11.09
C PRO A 39 -2.21 -0.67 -10.08
N GLY A 40 -2.63 -0.94 -8.84
CA GLY A 40 -1.70 -1.29 -7.76
C GLY A 40 -1.03 -0.13 -7.03
N HIS A 41 -1.34 1.13 -7.38
CA HIS A 41 -0.68 2.29 -6.77
C HIS A 41 -1.57 3.16 -5.87
N PHE A 42 -2.89 3.12 -6.06
CA PHE A 42 -3.82 4.01 -5.38
C PHE A 42 -4.92 3.21 -4.69
N TYR A 43 -5.09 3.43 -3.40
CA TYR A 43 -6.08 2.78 -2.56
C TYR A 43 -6.63 3.77 -1.54
N ASP A 44 -7.87 3.56 -1.12
CA ASP A 44 -8.46 4.25 0.02
C ASP A 44 -8.92 3.25 1.07
N VAL A 45 -8.59 3.53 2.34
CA VAL A 45 -9.14 2.81 3.49
C VAL A 45 -10.21 3.68 4.15
N PHE A 46 -11.44 3.21 4.16
CA PHE A 46 -12.55 3.85 4.84
C PHE A 46 -12.70 3.26 6.24
N ALA A 47 -12.57 4.11 7.26
CA ALA A 47 -12.69 3.73 8.66
C ALA A 47 -13.63 4.71 9.39
N GLY A 48 -14.90 4.33 9.50
CA GLY A 48 -15.93 5.24 10.01
C GLY A 48 -16.17 6.39 9.03
N SER A 49 -15.99 7.63 9.49
CA SER A 49 -16.08 8.84 8.64
C SER A 49 -14.75 9.24 7.99
N GLU A 50 -13.66 8.54 8.31
CA GLU A 50 -12.32 8.87 7.81
C GLU A 50 -12.00 8.10 6.54
N THR A 51 -11.37 8.80 5.61
CA THR A 51 -10.72 8.21 4.43
C THR A 51 -9.22 8.33 4.59
N LEU A 52 -8.53 7.20 4.60
CA LEU A 52 -7.08 7.11 4.75
C LEU A 52 -6.48 6.67 3.40
N PRO A 53 -5.98 7.60 2.58
CA PRO A 53 -5.39 7.26 1.29
C PRO A 53 -4.05 6.55 1.45
N ILE A 54 -3.83 5.54 0.62
CA ILE A 54 -2.59 4.78 0.52
C ILE A 54 -2.09 4.90 -0.93
N GLN A 55 -0.94 5.56 -1.09
CA GLN A 55 -0.32 5.80 -2.40
C GLN A 55 1.06 5.15 -2.46
N PHE A 56 1.20 4.09 -3.27
CA PHE A 56 2.47 3.41 -3.47
C PHE A 56 3.36 4.16 -4.45
N GLN A 57 4.68 4.04 -4.23
CA GLN A 57 5.72 4.59 -5.09
C GLN A 57 5.39 4.33 -6.56
N LEU A 58 5.23 5.40 -7.34
CA LEU A 58 4.90 5.33 -8.75
C LEU A 58 6.15 5.56 -9.59
N GLY A 59 6.58 4.49 -10.27
CA GLY A 59 7.78 4.51 -11.11
C GLY A 59 9.11 4.36 -10.34
N PRO A 60 10.23 4.18 -11.06
CA PRO A 60 11.53 3.91 -10.46
C PRO A 60 12.11 5.10 -9.67
N VAL A 61 12.60 4.85 -8.45
CA VAL A 61 13.08 5.90 -7.53
C VAL A 61 14.22 6.75 -8.11
N LYS A 62 15.10 6.20 -8.95
CA LYS A 62 16.20 7.00 -9.53
C LYS A 62 15.71 8.00 -10.59
N GLU A 63 14.53 7.76 -11.16
CA GLU A 63 13.95 8.60 -12.21
C GLU A 63 12.95 9.60 -11.62
N HIS A 64 12.16 9.17 -10.63
CA HIS A 64 11.05 9.97 -10.06
C HIS A 64 11.27 10.45 -8.62
N GLY A 65 12.38 10.06 -7.99
CA GLY A 65 12.55 10.24 -6.55
C GLY A 65 11.61 9.36 -5.74
N VAL A 66 11.53 9.63 -4.44
CA VAL A 66 10.55 8.99 -3.54
C VAL A 66 9.24 9.77 -3.62
N ASN A 67 8.18 9.13 -4.11
CA ASN A 67 6.86 9.75 -4.33
C ASN A 67 5.69 8.93 -3.77
N GLY A 68 5.96 7.85 -3.04
CA GLY A 68 4.94 7.05 -2.39
C GLY A 68 5.53 6.04 -1.42
N ILE A 69 4.66 5.28 -0.77
CA ILE A 69 5.07 4.24 0.19
C ILE A 69 5.60 3.00 -0.54
N THR A 70 6.32 2.17 0.19
CA THR A 70 6.79 0.87 -0.29
C THR A 70 6.08 -0.27 0.46
N ASN A 71 6.08 -1.47 -0.12
CA ASN A 71 5.57 -2.67 0.54
C ASN A 71 6.31 -2.92 1.86
N GLU A 72 7.63 -2.69 1.86
CA GLU A 72 8.50 -2.84 3.01
C GLU A 72 8.11 -1.89 4.14
N ALA A 73 7.75 -0.64 3.82
CA ALA A 73 7.32 0.34 4.81
C ALA A 73 6.01 -0.08 5.50
N LEU A 74 5.00 -0.54 4.74
CA LEU A 74 3.75 -1.02 5.32
C LEU A 74 3.94 -2.33 6.11
N LEU A 75 4.75 -3.26 5.62
CA LEU A 75 5.08 -4.47 6.37
C LEU A 75 5.79 -4.15 7.69
N ALA A 76 6.71 -3.19 7.71
CA ALA A 76 7.38 -2.76 8.94
C ALA A 76 6.37 -2.21 9.96
N VAL A 77 5.41 -1.39 9.51
CA VAL A 77 4.32 -0.89 10.37
C VAL A 77 3.48 -2.04 10.92
N LEU A 78 3.06 -2.99 10.07
CA LEU A 78 2.22 -4.12 10.48
C LEU A 78 2.95 -5.06 11.45
N ILE A 79 4.23 -5.38 11.19
CA ILE A 79 5.07 -6.17 12.08
C ILE A 79 5.17 -5.50 13.45
N HIS A 80 5.50 -4.21 13.48
CA HIS A 80 5.63 -3.46 14.73
C HIS A 80 4.31 -3.42 15.51
N ARG A 81 3.19 -3.09 14.84
CA ARG A 81 1.86 -3.02 15.46
C ARG A 81 1.39 -4.37 16.00
N THR A 82 1.69 -5.46 15.30
CA THR A 82 1.32 -6.83 15.70
C THR A 82 2.21 -7.33 16.83
N THR A 83 3.48 -6.93 16.87
CA THR A 83 4.38 -7.22 17.99
C THR A 83 3.84 -6.61 19.29
N ILE A 84 3.44 -5.34 19.26
CA ILE A 84 2.80 -4.68 20.41
C ILE A 84 1.49 -5.40 20.81
N LEU A 85 0.73 -5.88 19.82
CA LEU A 85 -0.49 -6.65 20.09
C LEU A 85 -0.18 -7.95 20.82
N ASP A 86 0.82 -8.70 20.37
CA ASP A 86 1.23 -9.96 20.98
C ASP A 86 1.79 -9.75 22.38
N ASP A 87 2.59 -8.70 22.60
CA ASP A 87 3.10 -8.35 23.93
C ASP A 87 1.97 -8.07 24.93
N SER A 88 0.88 -7.45 24.46
CA SER A 88 -0.29 -7.11 25.28
C SER A 88 -1.26 -8.28 25.45
N PHE A 89 -1.43 -9.08 24.40
CA PHE A 89 -2.39 -10.19 24.30
C PHE A 89 -1.73 -11.36 23.54
N PRO A 90 -0.88 -12.14 24.22
CA PRO A 90 -0.09 -13.17 23.55
C PRO A 90 -0.96 -14.28 22.97
N CYS A 91 -0.78 -14.60 21.69
CA CYS A 91 -1.38 -15.79 21.07
C CYS A 91 -0.52 -16.36 19.94
N ASP A 92 -0.79 -17.60 19.55
CA ASP A 92 0.03 -18.28 18.54
C ASP A 92 -0.23 -17.75 17.13
N GLU A 93 -1.44 -17.26 16.85
CA GLU A 93 -1.78 -16.61 15.58
C GLU A 93 -0.99 -15.31 15.38
N ASN A 94 -0.84 -14.49 16.43
CA ASN A 94 -0.06 -13.26 16.37
C ASN A 94 1.41 -13.55 16.06
N LYS A 95 2.03 -14.51 16.76
CA LYS A 95 3.42 -14.93 16.52
C LYS A 95 3.63 -15.47 15.11
N GLN A 96 2.69 -16.26 14.60
CA GLN A 96 2.73 -16.76 13.22
C GLN A 96 2.59 -15.62 12.21
N ALA A 97 1.67 -14.68 12.43
CA ALA A 97 1.50 -13.52 11.58
C ALA A 97 2.77 -12.66 11.52
N ILE A 98 3.40 -12.38 12.67
CA ILE A 98 4.68 -11.67 12.76
C ILE A 98 5.76 -12.40 11.96
N THR A 99 5.86 -13.72 12.12
CA THR A 99 6.83 -14.55 11.40
C THR A 99 6.62 -14.50 9.88
N HIS A 100 5.37 -14.64 9.42
CA HIS A 100 5.05 -14.60 7.99
C HIS A 100 5.31 -13.22 7.36
N MET A 101 4.92 -12.15 8.05
CA MET A 101 5.21 -10.79 7.58
C MET A 101 6.71 -10.50 7.56
N GLY A 102 7.47 -10.97 8.56
CA GLY A 102 8.93 -10.88 8.58
C GLY A 102 9.59 -11.60 7.40
N ASN A 103 9.11 -12.80 7.06
CA ASN A 103 9.57 -13.54 5.89
C ASN A 103 9.25 -12.80 4.57
N ALA A 104 8.06 -12.22 4.45
CA ALA A 104 7.69 -11.40 3.30
C ALA A 104 8.61 -10.18 3.16
N LEU A 105 8.88 -9.47 4.26
CA LEU A 105 9.80 -8.34 4.29
C LEU A 105 11.22 -8.75 3.87
N ALA A 106 11.72 -9.88 4.35
CA ALA A 106 13.03 -10.40 3.97
C ALA A 106 13.13 -10.71 2.46
N LEU A 107 12.05 -11.24 1.86
CA LEU A 107 11.99 -11.50 0.41
C LEU A 107 12.01 -10.21 -0.42
N PHE A 108 11.28 -9.17 0.01
CA PHE A 108 11.33 -7.88 -0.65
C PHE A 108 12.71 -7.23 -0.56
N ASN A 109 13.32 -7.23 0.62
CA ASN A 109 14.69 -6.73 0.82
C ASN A 109 15.71 -7.50 -0.03
N LYS A 110 15.57 -8.82 -0.14
CA LYS A 110 16.42 -9.64 -1.02
C LYS A 110 16.28 -9.22 -2.48
N ARG A 111 15.06 -9.00 -2.97
CA ARG A 111 14.81 -8.50 -4.33
C ARG A 111 15.50 -7.16 -4.57
N THR A 112 15.39 -6.24 -3.62
CA THR A 112 16.04 -4.92 -3.69
C THR A 112 17.56 -5.04 -3.69
N ALA A 113 18.15 -5.85 -2.80
CA ALA A 113 19.58 -6.10 -2.74
C ALA A 113 20.13 -6.78 -4.00
N ASP A 114 19.39 -7.73 -4.60
CA ASP A 114 19.78 -8.37 -5.86
C ASP A 114 19.75 -7.36 -7.02
N ARG A 115 18.77 -6.44 -7.04
CA ARG A 115 18.72 -5.34 -8.02
C ARG A 115 19.87 -4.36 -7.82
N GLN A 116 20.25 -4.06 -6.57
CA GLN A 116 21.41 -3.23 -6.24
C GLN A 116 22.70 -3.87 -6.74
N ARG A 117 22.92 -5.16 -6.44
CA ARG A 117 24.10 -5.92 -6.86
C ARG A 117 24.27 -5.94 -8.38
N ARG A 118 23.15 -5.97 -9.10
CA ARG A 118 23.12 -5.95 -10.56
C ARG A 118 23.18 -4.54 -11.17
N GLY A 119 23.20 -3.48 -10.34
CA GLY A 119 23.21 -2.09 -10.77
C GLY A 119 21.90 -1.59 -11.39
N VAL A 120 20.80 -2.34 -11.24
CA VAL A 120 19.48 -2.04 -11.85
C VAL A 120 18.43 -1.58 -10.85
N GLU A 121 18.80 -1.42 -9.58
CA GLU A 121 17.89 -0.85 -8.58
C GLU A 121 17.44 0.56 -9.00
N GLY A 122 16.13 0.81 -8.88
CA GLY A 122 15.54 2.11 -9.21
C GLY A 122 15.51 2.43 -10.71
N LEU A 123 15.65 1.43 -11.59
CA LEU A 123 15.46 1.53 -13.04
C LEU A 123 14.39 0.54 -13.50
N ASN A 124 13.71 0.83 -14.61
CA ASN A 124 12.82 -0.14 -15.27
C ASN A 124 13.62 -1.17 -16.11
N LYS A 125 14.60 -1.81 -15.49
CA LYS A 125 15.40 -2.90 -16.07
C LYS A 125 15.23 -4.12 -15.18
N ALA A 126 14.88 -5.25 -15.81
CA ALA A 126 14.82 -6.54 -15.16
C ALA A 126 16.21 -6.90 -14.68
#